data_AF-A0A7S0ZXE5-F1
#
_entry.id   AF-A0A7S0ZXE5-F1
#
_cell.length_a   1.000
_cell.length_b   1.000
_cell.length_c   1.000
_cell.angle_alpha   90.00
_cell.angle_beta   90.00
_cell.angle_gamma   90.00
#
_symmetry.space_group_name_H-M   'P 1'
#
loop_
_entity.id
_entity.type
_entity.pdbx_description
1 polymer ?
#
loop_
_entity_poly.entity_id
_entity_poly.type
_entity_poly.pdbx_seq_one_letter_code
_entity_poly.pdbx_strand_id
1 'polypeptide(L)'
;SMMLMWAVVVLTIVTFLFSVVFVSSASQYISDASVGDEYVDGMKTYFGSLFMTMVTLFMAVTGGVDWWDILRLFIEIHSAYGFLFMLFVVITVLAVLNVINAIF
;
A
#
# COMPACT_ATOMS: atom_id res chain seq x y z
N SER A 1 3.50 -16.31 21.79
CA SER A 1 4.28 -15.07 21.60
C SER A 1 5.21 -15.13 20.38
N MET A 2 6.00 -16.20 20.20
CA MET A 2 6.95 -16.34 19.08
C MET A 2 6.27 -16.30 17.69
N MET A 3 5.11 -16.93 17.52
CA MET A 3 4.38 -16.94 16.24
C MET A 3 3.85 -15.55 15.83
N LEU A 4 3.43 -14.73 16.80
CA LEU A 4 2.99 -13.36 16.54
C LEU A 4 4.15 -12.48 16.08
N MET A 5 5.33 -12.64 16.68
CA MET A 5 6.55 -11.93 16.24
C MET A 5 6.86 -12.26 14.78
N TRP A 6 6.84 -13.54 14.41
CA TRP A 6 7.07 -13.95 13.02
C TRP A 6 5.98 -13.45 12.06
N ALA A 7 4.71 -13.42 12.50
CA ALA A 7 3.63 -12.84 11.72
C ALA A 7 3.87 -11.35 11.42
N VAL A 8 4.27 -10.56 12.44
CA VAL A 8 4.61 -9.15 12.27
C VAL A 8 5.80 -8.96 11.32
N VAL A 9 6.83 -9.80 11.42
CA VAL A 9 7.98 -9.77 10.51
C VAL A 9 7.54 -10.04 9.07
N VAL A 10 6.73 -11.07 8.83
CA VAL A 10 6.21 -11.40 7.50
C VAL A 10 5.33 -10.27 6.95
N LEU A 11 4.42 -9.72 7.74
CA LEU A 11 3.59 -8.58 7.34
C LEU A 11 4.43 -7.35 6.99
N THR A 12 5.49 -7.09 7.75
CA THR A 12 6.42 -5.98 7.47
C THR A 12 7.16 -6.20 6.15
N ILE A 13 7.64 -7.43 5.89
CA ILE A 13 8.33 -7.78 4.63
C ILE A 13 7.38 -7.64 3.44
N VAL A 14 6.16 -8.19 3.54
CA VAL A 14 5.15 -8.06 2.48
C VAL A 14 4.84 -6.60 2.21
N THR A 15 4.59 -5.80 3.26
CA THR A 15 4.34 -4.36 3.13
C THR A 15 5.50 -3.65 2.45
N PHE A 16 6.75 -3.96 2.82
CA PHE A 16 7.94 -3.41 2.19
C PHE A 16 8.01 -3.75 0.69
N LEU A 17 7.80 -5.02 0.31
CA LEU A 17 7.88 -5.45 -1.10
C LEU A 17 6.85 -4.74 -1.98
N PHE A 18 5.60 -4.64 -1.53
CA PHE A 18 4.57 -3.88 -2.24
C PHE A 18 4.89 -2.39 -2.29
N SER A 19 5.42 -1.82 -1.19
CA SER A 19 5.77 -0.41 -1.12
C SER A 19 6.85 -0.02 -2.14
N VAL A 20 7.83 -0.89 -2.40
CA VAL A 20 8.86 -0.67 -3.43
C VAL A 20 8.24 -0.53 -4.82
N VAL A 21 7.26 -1.38 -5.15
CA VAL A 21 6.57 -1.31 -6.45
C VAL A 21 5.78 -0.01 -6.56
N PHE A 22 5.00 0.33 -5.53
CA PHE A 22 4.13 1.49 -5.55
C PHE A 22 4.90 2.82 -5.55
N VAL A 23 5.92 2.98 -4.69
CA VAL A 23 6.74 4.20 -4.67
C VAL A 23 7.45 4.41 -5.99
N SER A 24 7.92 3.34 -6.64
CA SER A 24 8.57 3.41 -7.95
C SER A 24 7.58 3.87 -9.02
N SER A 25 6.36 3.29 -9.04
CA SER A 25 5.32 3.69 -10.00
C SER A 25 4.85 5.13 -9.81
N ALA A 26 4.64 5.56 -8.56
CA ALA A 26 4.24 6.93 -8.24
C ALA A 26 5.34 7.93 -8.60
N SER A 27 6.60 7.58 -8.34
CA SER A 27 7.75 8.42 -8.71
C SER A 27 7.86 8.61 -10.23
N GLN A 28 7.62 7.55 -11.00
CA GLN A 28 7.57 7.63 -12.46
C GLN A 28 6.40 8.52 -12.93
N TYR A 29 5.20 8.29 -12.39
CA TYR A 29 4.03 9.12 -12.71
C TYR A 29 4.27 10.61 -12.43
N ILE A 30 4.82 10.94 -11.26
CA ILE A 30 5.14 12.33 -10.89
C ILE A 30 6.17 12.94 -11.84
N SER A 31 7.15 12.15 -12.31
CA SER A 31 8.18 12.62 -13.25
C SER A 31 7.62 12.93 -14.64
N ASP A 32 6.62 12.17 -15.07
CA ASP A 32 6.02 12.27 -16.41
C ASP A 32 4.78 13.19 -16.43
N ALA A 33 4.29 13.60 -15.27
CA ALA A 33 3.08 14.40 -15.13
C ALA A 33 3.22 15.82 -15.70
N SER A 34 2.12 16.30 -16.28
CA SER A 34 2.02 17.67 -16.79
C SER A 34 1.82 18.70 -15.66
N VAL A 35 2.13 19.97 -15.94
CA VAL A 35 1.91 21.05 -14.97
C VAL A 35 0.41 21.18 -14.68
N GLY A 36 0.03 21.03 -13.42
CA GLY A 36 -1.36 21.13 -12.96
C GLY A 36 -2.13 19.81 -12.92
N ASP A 37 -1.45 18.67 -13.08
CA ASP A 37 -2.03 17.35 -12.87
C ASP A 37 -2.61 17.21 -11.44
N GLU A 38 -3.89 16.85 -11.35
CA GLU A 38 -4.66 16.84 -10.10
C GLU A 38 -4.22 15.74 -9.12
N TYR A 39 -3.53 14.69 -9.59
CA TYR A 39 -3.17 13.53 -8.78
C TYR A 39 -1.76 13.61 -8.21
N VAL A 40 -0.90 14.48 -8.75
CA VAL A 40 0.51 14.62 -8.34
C VAL A 40 0.67 14.93 -6.86
N ASP A 41 -0.16 15.81 -6.30
CA ASP A 41 -0.06 16.16 -4.88
C ASP A 41 -0.46 14.98 -3.99
N GLY A 42 -1.51 14.25 -4.34
CA GLY A 42 -1.87 13.00 -3.67
C GLY A 42 -0.76 11.96 -3.74
N MET A 43 -0.14 11.81 -4.92
CA MET A 43 0.99 10.90 -5.11
C MET A 43 2.18 11.27 -4.21
N LYS A 44 2.51 12.56 -4.09
CA LYS A 44 3.59 13.03 -3.21
C LYS A 44 3.24 12.83 -1.73
N THR A 45 2.01 13.12 -1.33
CA THR A 45 1.56 12.96 0.06
C THR A 45 1.64 11.52 0.52
N TYR A 46 1.14 10.57 -0.29
CA TYR A 46 1.02 9.18 0.13
C TYR A 46 2.22 8.30 -0.27
N PHE A 47 2.96 8.69 -1.31
CA PHE A 47 4.03 7.89 -1.91
C PHE A 47 5.33 8.67 -2.13
N GLY A 48 5.54 9.80 -1.43
CA GLY A 48 6.76 10.61 -1.55
C GLY A 48 8.04 9.96 -1.03
N SER A 49 7.94 8.86 -0.27
CA SER A 49 9.08 8.05 0.14
C SER A 49 8.67 6.59 0.38
N LEU A 50 9.64 5.69 0.44
CA LEU A 50 9.40 4.29 0.74
C LEU A 50 8.74 4.10 2.11
N PHE A 51 9.26 4.77 3.15
CA PHE A 51 8.69 4.70 4.49
C PHE A 51 7.27 5.25 4.53
N MET A 52 7.01 6.40 3.89
CA MET A 52 5.67 6.95 3.81
C MET A 52 4.71 6.02 3.07
N THR A 53 5.16 5.36 2.00
CA THR A 53 4.37 4.36 1.28
C THR A 53 4.00 3.18 2.19
N MET A 54 4.95 2.68 2.98
CA MET A 54 4.66 1.62 3.96
C MET A 54 3.61 2.06 4.99
N VAL A 55 3.69 3.31 5.47
CA VAL A 55 2.70 3.90 6.37
C VAL A 55 1.33 4.02 5.68
N THR A 56 1.28 4.49 4.44
CA THR A 56 0.04 4.57 3.64
C THR A 56 -0.62 3.21 3.48
N LEU A 57 0.14 2.17 3.12
CA LEU A 57 -0.38 0.81 3.00
C LEU A 57 -0.92 0.27 4.33
N PHE A 58 -0.22 0.56 5.43
CA PHE A 58 -0.70 0.22 6.76
C PHE A 58 -1.98 0.97 7.12
N MET A 59 -2.06 2.27 6.83
CA MET A 59 -3.25 3.10 7.05
C MET A 59 -4.45 2.56 6.25
N ALA A 60 -4.25 2.16 4.99
CA ALA A 60 -5.32 1.64 4.15
C ALA A 60 -5.92 0.33 4.69
N VAL A 61 -5.12 -0.52 5.32
CA VAL A 61 -5.60 -1.78 5.93
C VAL A 61 -6.23 -1.55 7.31
N THR A 62 -5.70 -0.60 8.08
CA THR A 62 -6.16 -0.33 9.46
C THR A 62 -7.27 0.71 9.55
N GLY A 63 -7.63 1.37 8.45
CA GLY A 63 -8.65 2.41 8.40
C GLY A 63 -8.16 3.81 8.77
N GLY A 64 -6.84 4.06 8.73
CA GLY A 64 -6.27 5.41 8.90
C GLY A 64 -6.52 6.34 7.71
N VAL A 65 -6.73 5.77 6.52
CA VAL A 65 -7.20 6.46 5.31
C VAL A 65 -8.19 5.53 4.60
N ASP A 66 -9.16 6.09 3.89
CA ASP A 66 -10.04 5.28 3.04
C ASP A 66 -9.19 4.63 1.95
N TRP A 67 -9.22 3.29 1.89
CA TRP A 67 -8.49 2.52 0.87
C TRP A 67 -8.90 2.93 -0.55
N TRP A 68 -10.12 3.45 -0.73
CA TRP A 68 -10.62 3.97 -2.00
C TRP A 68 -9.85 5.20 -2.48
N ASP A 69 -9.48 6.11 -1.59
CA ASP A 69 -8.69 7.30 -1.93
C ASP A 69 -7.30 6.90 -2.47
N ILE A 70 -6.72 5.84 -1.89
CA ILE A 70 -5.44 5.28 -2.32
C ILE A 70 -5.58 4.51 -3.63
N LEU A 71 -6.65 3.72 -3.79
CA LEU A 71 -6.92 2.97 -5.01
C LEU A 71 -7.07 3.89 -6.24
N ARG A 72 -7.77 5.01 -6.09
CA ARG A 72 -7.98 6.00 -7.16
C ARG A 72 -6.66 6.50 -7.74
N LEU A 73 -5.70 6.82 -6.88
CA LEU A 73 -4.36 7.24 -7.30
C LEU A 73 -3.70 6.15 -8.15
N PHE A 74 -3.72 4.89 -7.73
CA PHE A 74 -3.11 3.82 -8.51
C PHE A 74 -3.79 3.53 -9.85
N ILE A 75 -5.11 3.64 -9.92
CA ILE A 75 -5.86 3.47 -11.18
C ILE A 75 -5.45 4.52 -12.20
N GLU A 76 -5.19 5.75 -11.75
CA GLU A 76 -4.73 6.84 -12.61
C GLU A 76 -3.35 6.57 -13.23
N ILE A 77 -2.45 5.91 -12.49
CA ILE A 77 -1.18 5.44 -13.08
C ILE A 77 -1.48 4.37 -14.14
N HIS A 78 -2.14 3.30 -13.72
CA HIS A 78 -2.59 2.21 -14.58
C HIS A 78 -3.49 1.26 -13.78
N SER A 79 -4.54 0.73 -14.39
CA SER A 79 -5.48 -0.21 -13.76
C SER A 79 -4.81 -1.44 -13.12
N ALA A 80 -3.68 -1.89 -13.67
CA ALA A 80 -2.87 -2.98 -13.10
C ALA A 80 -2.34 -2.68 -11.69
N TYR A 81 -1.94 -1.43 -11.40
CA TYR A 81 -1.50 -1.04 -10.06
C TYR A 81 -2.67 -1.02 -9.07
N GLY A 82 -3.85 -0.60 -9.53
CA GLY A 82 -5.07 -0.70 -8.73
C GLY A 82 -5.41 -2.15 -8.36
N PHE A 83 -5.32 -3.07 -9.33
CA PHE A 83 -5.48 -4.51 -9.06
C PHE A 83 -4.43 -5.05 -8.07
N LEU A 84 -3.16 -4.65 -8.25
CA LEU A 84 -2.07 -5.05 -7.36
C LEU A 84 -2.28 -4.54 -5.92
N PHE A 85 -2.78 -3.31 -5.76
CA PHE A 85 -3.14 -2.76 -4.46
C PHE A 85 -4.31 -3.51 -3.80
N MET A 86 -5.36 -3.83 -4.56
CA MET A 86 -6.45 -4.67 -4.03
C MET A 86 -5.95 -6.05 -3.57
N LEU A 87 -5.04 -6.66 -4.34
CA LEU A 87 -4.42 -7.93 -3.96
C LEU A 87 -3.64 -7.80 -2.64
N PHE A 88 -2.87 -6.71 -2.46
CA PHE A 88 -2.20 -6.41 -1.20
C PHE A 88 -3.18 -6.33 -0.02
N VAL A 89 -4.29 -5.60 -0.17
CA VAL A 89 -5.31 -5.45 0.89
C VAL A 89 -5.91 -6.81 1.24
N VAL A 90 -6.33 -7.60 0.25
CA VAL A 90 -6.90 -8.94 0.46
C VAL A 90 -5.92 -9.87 1.16
N ILE A 91 -4.67 -9.95 0.69
CA ILE A 91 -3.62 -10.79 1.31
C ILE A 91 -3.39 -10.38 2.77
N THR A 92 -3.29 -9.08 3.04
CA THR A 92 -3.00 -8.57 4.37
C THR A 92 -4.16 -8.84 5.34
N VAL A 93 -5.39 -8.58 4.92
CA VAL A 93 -6.59 -8.87 5.73
C VAL A 93 -6.71 -10.37 6.02
N LEU A 94 -6.56 -11.23 5.00
CA LEU A 94 -6.60 -12.68 5.19
C LEU A 94 -5.45 -13.19 6.07
N ALA A 95 -4.24 -12.63 5.93
CA ALA A 95 -3.11 -12.98 6.78
C ALA A 95 -3.39 -12.65 8.26
N VAL A 96 -3.94 -11.46 8.55
CA VAL A 96 -4.32 -11.07 9.91
C VAL A 96 -5.42 -11.97 10.46
N LEU A 97 -6.47 -12.25 9.67
CA LEU A 97 -7.55 -13.17 10.08
C LEU A 97 -7.04 -14.59 10.36
N ASN A 98 -6.13 -15.11 9.52
CA ASN A 98 -5.53 -16.43 9.73
C ASN A 98 -4.66 -16.48 10.98
N VAL A 99 -3.92 -15.41 11.30
CA VAL A 99 -3.15 -15.32 12.55
C VAL A 99 -4.07 -15.34 13.76
N ILE A 100 -5.20 -14.63 13.71
CA ILE A 100 -6.22 -14.65 14.77
C ILE A 100 -6.79 -16.06 14.93
N ASN A 101 -7.26 -16.68 13.84
CA ASN A 101 -7.83 -18.03 13.85
C ASN A 101 -6.84 -19.12 14.27
N ALA A 102 -5.53 -18.92 14.09
CA ALA A 102 -4.52 -19.89 14.52
C ALA A 102 -4.20 -19.80 16.02
N ILE A 103 -4.53 -18.67 16.67
CA ILE A 103 -4.27 -18.42 18.09
C ILE A 103 -5.46 -18.82 18.96
N PHE A 104 -6.69 -18.64 18.47
CA PHE A 104 -7.93 -19.00 19.16
C PHE A 104 -8.40 -20.41 18.82
#